data_AF-A0A833E1B0-F1
#
_entry.id   AF-A0A833E1B0-F1
#
_cell.length_a   1.000
_cell.length_b   1.000
_cell.length_c   1.000
_cell.angle_alpha   90.00
_cell.angle_beta   90.00
_cell.angle_gamma   90.00
#
_symmetry.space_group_name_H-M   'P 1'
#
loop_
_entity.id
_entity.type
_entity.pdbx_description
1 polymer ?
#
loop_
_entity_poly.entity_id
_entity_poly.type
_entity_poly.pdbx_seq_one_letter_code
_entity_poly.pdbx_strand_id
1 'polypeptide(L)'
;MWRDAPSHICRGGDLRGLTFCCPPVKNCPIHYVLEILKMTPEEYVKIKEEFGRKTRLGEGKGTCFNSLVWCCKISKPCPLRDKVLREIGMSKEEYMELKKKLAQEILRRSRFFKEAVELLEKKGFKREDVERILLETGDLRKAILMLKGSG
;
A
#
# COMPACT_ATOMS: atom_id res chain seq x y z
N MET A 1 -0.02 15.27 -5.32
CA MET A 1 0.81 14.40 -4.44
C MET A 1 -0.06 13.76 -3.36
N TRP A 2 0.16 12.47 -3.02
CA TRP A 2 -0.55 11.78 -1.93
C TRP A 2 -0.18 12.38 -0.56
N ARG A 3 -1.00 13.34 -0.09
CA ARG A 3 -0.69 14.22 1.06
C ARG A 3 -0.59 13.46 2.39
N ASP A 4 -1.50 12.52 2.60
CA ASP A 4 -1.65 11.72 3.82
C ASP A 4 -0.97 10.33 3.70
N ALA A 5 0.00 10.18 2.80
CA ALA A 5 0.70 8.93 2.58
C ALA A 5 1.32 8.41 3.89
N PRO A 6 1.11 7.15 4.27
CA PRO A 6 1.62 6.58 5.51
C PRO A 6 3.15 6.45 5.48
N SER A 7 3.73 6.23 6.65
CA SER A 7 5.08 5.66 6.75
C SER A 7 5.09 4.19 6.33
N HIS A 8 6.28 3.61 6.16
CA HIS A 8 6.41 2.15 6.03
C HIS A 8 6.11 1.49 7.39
N ILE A 9 5.74 0.21 7.38
CA ILE A 9 5.27 -0.51 8.58
C ILE A 9 6.29 -0.46 9.73
N CYS A 10 7.59 -0.61 9.48
CA CYS A 10 8.61 -0.56 10.53
C CYS A 10 8.76 0.82 11.22
N ARG A 11 8.08 1.86 10.74
CA ARG A 11 7.99 3.19 11.35
C ARG A 11 6.56 3.56 11.78
N GLY A 12 5.72 2.55 12.05
CA GLY A 12 4.36 2.77 12.56
C GLY A 12 3.37 3.27 11.52
N GLY A 13 3.58 2.99 10.24
CA GLY A 13 2.57 3.24 9.20
C GLY A 13 1.36 2.31 9.34
N ASP A 14 0.19 2.79 8.89
CA ASP A 14 -1.00 1.95 8.73
C ASP A 14 -0.87 0.94 7.58
N LEU A 15 -1.90 0.13 7.31
CA LEU A 15 -1.85 -0.96 6.34
C LEU A 15 -1.48 -0.50 4.92
N ARG A 16 -1.78 0.76 4.55
CA ARG A 16 -1.39 1.34 3.24
C ARG A 16 0.14 1.43 3.11
N GLY A 17 0.86 1.44 4.23
CA GLY A 17 2.33 1.51 4.32
C GLY A 17 3.06 0.32 3.68
N LEU A 18 2.36 -0.81 3.45
CA LEU A 18 2.89 -1.99 2.76
C LEU A 18 3.41 -1.70 1.35
N THR A 19 2.90 -0.65 0.69
CA THR A 19 3.40 -0.20 -0.62
C THR A 19 4.90 0.17 -0.58
N PHE A 20 5.41 0.59 0.59
CA PHE A 20 6.81 1.00 0.80
C PHE A 20 7.69 -0.08 1.44
N CYS A 21 7.14 -1.26 1.76
CA CYS A 21 7.91 -2.35 2.34
C CYS A 21 8.66 -3.17 1.27
N CYS A 22 9.79 -3.75 1.68
CA CYS A 22 10.56 -4.71 0.89
C CYS A 22 9.90 -6.10 0.93
N PRO A 23 10.37 -7.08 0.13
CA PRO A 23 9.96 -8.47 0.28
C PRO A 23 10.16 -8.97 1.73
N PRO A 24 9.24 -9.80 2.26
CA PRO A 24 9.22 -10.29 3.64
C PRO A 24 10.28 -11.37 3.92
N VAL A 25 11.53 -11.15 3.50
CA VAL A 25 12.64 -12.09 3.69
C VAL A 25 13.40 -11.88 5.01
N LYS A 26 13.15 -10.75 5.68
CA LYS A 26 13.75 -10.41 6.97
C LYS A 26 12.71 -10.58 8.07
N ASN A 27 13.14 -10.89 9.29
CA ASN A 27 12.27 -10.84 10.46
C ASN A 27 11.99 -9.37 10.81
N CYS A 28 10.86 -8.83 10.34
CA CYS A 28 10.45 -7.46 10.59
C CYS A 28 8.92 -7.36 10.76
N PRO A 29 8.40 -6.20 11.23
CA PRO A 29 6.97 -6.01 11.49
C PRO A 29 6.00 -6.25 10.31
N ILE A 30 6.50 -6.47 9.10
CA ILE A 30 5.66 -6.84 7.95
C ILE A 30 4.88 -8.14 8.19
N HIS A 31 5.49 -9.14 8.86
CA HIS A 31 4.88 -10.45 9.07
C HIS A 31 3.58 -10.33 9.88
N TYR A 32 3.62 -9.57 10.97
CA TYR A 32 2.45 -9.26 11.78
C TYR A 32 1.34 -8.54 10.98
N VAL A 33 1.71 -7.61 10.10
CA VAL A 33 0.74 -6.91 9.26
C VAL A 33 0.13 -7.83 8.19
N LEU A 34 0.91 -8.75 7.64
CA LEU A 34 0.41 -9.75 6.70
C LEU A 34 -0.55 -10.74 7.36
N GLU A 35 -0.30 -11.11 8.62
CA GLU A 35 -1.25 -11.88 9.45
C GLU A 35 -2.57 -11.13 9.65
N ILE A 36 -2.53 -9.83 9.99
CA ILE A 36 -3.75 -8.99 10.08
C ILE A 36 -4.52 -8.99 8.76
N LEU A 37 -3.81 -8.83 7.64
CA LEU A 37 -4.42 -8.86 6.31
C LEU A 37 -4.89 -10.26 5.89
N LYS A 38 -4.54 -11.30 6.66
CA LYS A 38 -4.74 -12.71 6.33
C LYS A 38 -4.16 -13.02 4.95
N MET A 39 -2.98 -12.49 4.66
CA MET A 39 -2.27 -12.59 3.38
C MET A 39 -0.92 -13.28 3.59
N THR A 40 -0.55 -14.23 2.74
CA THR A 40 0.76 -14.86 2.85
C THR A 40 1.88 -13.95 2.31
N PRO A 41 3.13 -14.14 2.75
CA PRO A 41 4.30 -13.50 2.14
C PRO A 41 4.35 -13.59 0.62
N GLU A 42 4.03 -14.76 0.05
CA GLU A 42 4.04 -15.04 -1.38
C GLU A 42 2.93 -14.28 -2.11
N GLU A 43 1.73 -14.22 -1.52
CA GLU A 43 0.63 -13.42 -2.07
C GLU A 43 0.99 -11.94 -2.12
N TYR A 44 1.58 -11.40 -1.04
CA TYR A 44 2.04 -10.01 -0.99
C TYR A 44 3.07 -9.72 -2.08
N VAL A 45 4.06 -10.61 -2.25
CA VAL A 45 5.09 -10.46 -3.30
C VAL A 45 4.45 -10.51 -4.68
N LYS A 46 3.59 -11.49 -4.94
CA LYS A 46 2.89 -11.66 -6.21
C LYS A 46 2.06 -10.43 -6.58
N ILE A 47 1.33 -9.84 -5.62
CA ILE A 47 0.54 -8.62 -5.84
C ILE A 47 1.44 -7.48 -6.31
N LYS A 48 2.57 -7.26 -5.62
CA LYS A 48 3.52 -6.21 -5.99
C LYS A 48 4.12 -6.44 -7.36
N GLU A 49 4.61 -7.64 -7.65
CA GLU A 49 5.22 -7.94 -8.95
C GLU A 49 4.21 -7.84 -10.10
N GLU A 50 2.98 -8.31 -9.91
CA GLU A 50 1.90 -8.14 -10.89
C GLU A 50 1.57 -6.67 -11.16
N PHE A 51 1.55 -5.84 -10.10
CA PHE A 51 1.36 -4.40 -10.23
C PHE A 51 2.55 -3.74 -10.95
N GLY A 52 3.77 -4.17 -10.63
CA GLY A 52 4.99 -3.73 -11.29
C GLY A 52 4.99 -4.06 -12.79
N ARG A 53 4.55 -5.26 -13.19
CA ARG A 53 4.45 -5.63 -14.61
C ARG A 53 3.48 -4.76 -15.43
N LYS A 54 2.48 -4.16 -14.78
CA LYS A 54 1.41 -3.37 -15.43
C LYS A 54 1.62 -1.87 -15.32
N THR A 55 2.65 -1.42 -14.61
CA THR A 55 2.87 -0.01 -14.32
C THR A 55 4.34 0.33 -14.40
N ARG A 56 4.64 1.62 -14.46
CA ARG A 56 6.02 2.09 -14.44
C ARG A 56 6.75 1.82 -13.11
N LEU A 57 6.06 1.35 -12.07
CA LEU A 57 6.74 0.86 -10.86
C LEU A 57 7.54 -0.43 -11.11
N GLY A 58 7.29 -1.16 -12.19
CA GLY A 58 8.11 -2.30 -12.60
C GLY A 58 9.52 -1.91 -13.04
N GLU A 59 9.70 -0.68 -13.53
CA GLU A 59 11.01 -0.13 -13.89
C GLU A 59 11.91 0.04 -12.65
N GLY A 60 13.17 0.40 -12.85
CA GLY A 60 14.11 0.71 -11.77
C GLY A 60 15.23 -0.29 -11.57
N LYS A 61 15.81 -0.78 -12.66
CA LYS A 61 17.11 -1.44 -12.66
C LYS A 61 18.11 -0.58 -11.86
N GLY A 62 18.80 -1.18 -10.90
CA GLY A 62 19.73 -0.46 -10.00
C GLY A 62 19.10 0.14 -8.74
N THR A 63 17.78 0.02 -8.52
CA THR A 63 17.17 0.26 -7.21
C THR A 63 17.12 -1.01 -6.35
N CYS A 64 16.57 -0.92 -5.13
CA CYS A 64 16.29 -2.08 -4.30
C CYS A 64 15.47 -3.12 -5.08
N PHE A 65 15.96 -4.36 -5.14
CA PHE A 65 15.33 -5.47 -5.86
C PHE A 65 15.03 -5.17 -7.34
N ASN A 66 15.81 -4.26 -7.95
CA ASN A 66 15.70 -3.86 -9.35
C ASN A 66 14.32 -3.38 -9.81
N SER A 67 13.48 -2.91 -8.88
CA SER A 67 12.16 -2.39 -9.21
C SER A 67 11.68 -1.32 -8.22
N LEU A 68 11.10 -0.24 -8.75
CA LEU A 68 10.48 0.86 -8.01
C LEU A 68 9.32 0.37 -7.14
N VAL A 69 8.72 -0.79 -7.43
CA VAL A 69 7.67 -1.39 -6.60
C VAL A 69 8.13 -1.66 -5.17
N TRP A 70 9.42 -1.89 -4.97
CA TRP A 70 10.05 -2.14 -3.66
C TRP A 70 10.65 -0.88 -3.03
N CYS A 71 10.68 0.24 -3.76
CA CYS A 71 11.25 1.47 -3.26
C CYS A 71 10.41 2.13 -2.17
N CYS A 72 11.12 2.84 -1.29
CA CYS A 72 10.56 3.58 -0.17
C CYS A 72 9.88 4.90 -0.58
N LYS A 73 9.06 5.47 0.31
CA LYS A 73 8.35 6.74 0.13
C LYS A 73 9.30 7.88 -0.22
N ILE A 74 8.85 8.81 -1.08
CA ILE A 74 9.67 9.93 -1.59
C ILE A 74 10.31 10.81 -0.50
N SER A 75 9.66 10.93 0.67
CA SER A 75 10.17 11.69 1.81
C SER A 75 11.38 11.05 2.51
N LYS A 76 11.70 9.78 2.22
CA LYS A 76 12.94 9.14 2.67
C LYS A 76 14.03 9.43 1.63
N PRO A 77 15.17 10.04 2.01
CA PRO A 77 16.30 10.23 1.11
C PRO A 77 16.79 8.88 0.55
N CYS A 78 16.87 8.77 -0.78
CA CYS A 78 17.35 7.56 -1.44
C CYS A 78 17.97 7.90 -2.81
N PRO A 79 19.31 8.04 -2.90
CA PRO A 79 19.98 8.42 -4.14
C PRO A 79 19.69 7.47 -5.32
N LEU A 80 19.58 6.17 -5.05
CA LEU A 80 19.30 5.16 -6.09
C LEU A 80 17.92 5.34 -6.72
N ARG A 81 16.87 5.45 -5.89
CA ARG A 81 15.51 5.72 -6.36
C ARG A 81 15.48 7.04 -7.11
N ASP A 82 16.01 8.11 -6.51
CA ASP A 82 15.89 9.45 -7.07
C ASP A 82 16.67 9.60 -8.39
N LYS A 83 17.80 8.91 -8.53
CA LYS A 83 18.53 8.79 -9.79
C LYS A 83 17.67 8.10 -10.85
N VAL A 84 17.14 6.91 -10.55
CA VAL A 84 16.30 6.16 -11.49
C VAL A 84 15.05 6.94 -11.90
N LEU A 85 14.35 7.58 -10.96
CA LEU A 85 13.18 8.41 -11.28
C LEU A 85 13.52 9.51 -12.30
N ARG A 86 14.70 10.14 -12.18
CA ARG A 86 15.17 11.12 -13.17
C ARG A 86 15.53 10.47 -14.51
N GLU A 87 16.25 9.34 -14.50
CA GLU A 87 16.68 8.64 -15.71
C GLU A 87 15.50 8.18 -16.57
N ILE A 88 14.43 7.69 -15.94
CA ILE A 88 13.21 7.27 -16.65
C ILE A 88 12.23 8.42 -16.86
N GLY A 89 12.52 9.63 -16.39
CA GLY A 89 11.60 10.78 -16.49
C GLY A 89 10.28 10.61 -15.72
N MET A 90 10.27 9.86 -14.62
CA MET A 90 9.09 9.71 -13.75
C MET A 90 9.07 10.83 -12.70
N SER A 91 7.97 11.57 -12.63
CA SER A 91 7.79 12.61 -11.61
C SER A 91 7.60 12.00 -10.21
N LYS A 92 7.91 12.79 -9.17
CA LYS A 92 7.68 12.36 -7.77
C LYS A 92 6.19 12.17 -7.51
N GLU A 93 5.35 12.98 -8.15
CA GLU A 93 3.91 12.96 -8.07
C GLU A 93 3.36 11.67 -8.68
N GLU A 94 3.81 11.31 -9.87
CA GLU A 94 3.46 10.05 -10.54
C GLU A 94 3.89 8.84 -9.71
N TYR A 95 5.13 8.83 -9.23
CA TYR A 95 5.64 7.76 -8.35
C TYR A 95 4.75 7.58 -7.12
N MET A 96 4.40 8.67 -6.44
CA MET A 96 3.57 8.63 -5.24
C MET A 96 2.11 8.25 -5.52
N GLU A 97 1.58 8.61 -6.69
CA GLU A 97 0.24 8.20 -7.13
C GLU A 97 0.20 6.70 -7.44
N LEU A 98 1.21 6.17 -8.14
CA LEU A 98 1.32 4.73 -8.36
C LEU A 98 1.50 3.96 -7.05
N LYS A 99 2.25 4.52 -6.08
CA LYS A 99 2.38 3.92 -4.74
C LYS A 99 1.06 3.92 -3.97
N LYS A 100 0.22 4.95 -4.13
CA LYS A 100 -1.14 4.98 -3.58
C LYS A 100 -2.00 3.87 -4.18
N LYS A 101 -2.01 3.75 -5.50
CA LYS A 101 -2.75 2.69 -6.21
C LYS A 101 -2.28 1.30 -5.81
N LEU A 102 -0.97 1.10 -5.64
CA LEU A 102 -0.41 -0.15 -5.14
C LEU A 102 -0.86 -0.47 -3.70
N ALA A 103 -0.92 0.55 -2.83
CA ALA A 103 -1.44 0.36 -1.47
C ALA A 103 -2.89 -0.13 -1.49
N GLN A 104 -3.72 0.49 -2.35
CA GLN A 104 -5.12 0.09 -2.51
C GLN A 104 -5.25 -1.32 -3.10
N GLU A 105 -4.40 -1.69 -4.07
CA GLU A 105 -4.39 -3.04 -4.66
C GLU A 105 -4.06 -4.12 -3.63
N ILE A 106 -3.05 -3.89 -2.78
CA ILE A 106 -2.70 -4.79 -1.69
C ILE A 106 -3.89 -4.98 -0.74
N LEU A 107 -4.56 -3.88 -0.35
CA LEU A 107 -5.72 -3.95 0.54
C LEU A 107 -6.90 -4.71 -0.11
N ARG A 108 -7.29 -4.36 -1.34
CA ARG A 108 -8.41 -5.02 -2.04
C ARG A 108 -8.24 -6.53 -2.15
N ARG A 109 -7.00 -6.99 -2.32
CA ARG A 109 -6.68 -8.42 -2.46
C ARG A 109 -6.52 -9.16 -1.14
N SER A 110 -6.51 -8.46 -0.01
CA SER A 110 -6.48 -9.08 1.31
C SER A 110 -7.84 -9.71 1.67
N ARG A 111 -7.84 -10.81 2.43
CA ARG A 111 -9.08 -11.40 2.96
C ARG A 111 -9.70 -10.50 4.03
N PHE A 112 -8.86 -9.84 4.83
CA PHE A 112 -9.30 -8.83 5.80
C PHE A 112 -10.21 -7.76 5.19
N PHE A 113 -9.84 -7.21 4.02
CA PHE A 113 -10.64 -6.16 3.37
C PHE A 113 -12.03 -6.67 3.00
N LYS A 114 -12.13 -7.87 2.41
CA LYS A 114 -13.41 -8.48 2.03
C LYS A 114 -14.31 -8.69 3.24
N GLU A 115 -13.76 -9.29 4.29
CA GLU A 115 -14.49 -9.54 5.54
C GLU A 115 -14.93 -8.24 6.23
N ALA A 116 -14.07 -7.21 6.24
CA ALA A 116 -14.39 -5.91 6.83
C ALA A 116 -15.52 -5.20 6.08
N VAL A 117 -15.50 -5.25 4.74
CA VAL A 117 -16.56 -4.70 3.88
C VAL A 117 -17.89 -5.41 4.16
N GLU A 118 -17.90 -6.75 4.12
CA GLU A 118 -19.11 -7.55 4.39
C GLU A 118 -19.67 -7.31 5.79
N LEU A 119 -18.80 -7.19 6.80
CA LEU A 119 -19.22 -6.95 8.18
C LEU A 119 -19.88 -5.57 8.34
N LEU A 120 -19.31 -4.53 7.74
CA LEU A 120 -19.82 -3.16 7.85
C LEU A 120 -21.07 -2.96 6.99
N GLU A 121 -21.14 -3.60 5.83
CA GLU A 121 -22.34 -3.64 5.00
C GLU A 121 -23.53 -4.27 5.78
N LYS A 122 -23.30 -5.40 6.46
CA LYS A 122 -24.29 -6.02 7.36
C LYS A 122 -24.71 -5.12 8.53
N LYS A 123 -23.89 -4.14 8.91
CA LYS A 123 -24.21 -3.13 9.93
C LYS A 123 -24.97 -1.92 9.37
N GLY A 124 -25.32 -1.92 8.09
CA GLY A 124 -26.13 -0.90 7.43
C GLY A 124 -25.33 0.22 6.77
N PHE A 125 -24.00 0.12 6.70
CA PHE A 125 -23.20 1.08 5.93
C PHE A 125 -23.24 0.75 4.43
N LYS A 126 -23.26 1.78 3.57
CA LYS A 126 -23.18 1.57 2.12
C LYS A 126 -21.82 0.97 1.75
N ARG A 127 -21.84 -0.08 0.92
CA ARG A 127 -20.64 -0.82 0.54
C ARG A 127 -19.58 0.07 -0.10
N GLU A 128 -20.00 0.96 -0.99
CA GLU A 128 -19.11 1.87 -1.72
C GLU A 128 -18.39 2.83 -0.77
N ASP A 129 -19.09 3.33 0.25
CA ASP A 129 -18.53 4.20 1.28
C ASP A 129 -17.52 3.46 2.14
N VAL A 130 -17.84 2.22 2.55
CA VAL A 130 -16.95 1.36 3.32
C VAL A 130 -15.67 1.06 2.55
N GLU A 131 -15.79 0.62 1.30
CA GLU A 131 -14.64 0.30 0.44
C GLU A 131 -13.75 1.52 0.25
N ARG A 132 -14.34 2.67 -0.11
CA ARG A 132 -13.61 3.93 -0.26
C ARG A 132 -12.84 4.30 1.00
N ILE A 133 -13.52 4.34 2.14
CA ILE A 133 -12.93 4.78 3.41
C ILE A 133 -11.85 3.81 3.90
N LEU A 134 -12.05 2.50 3.77
CA LEU A 134 -11.01 1.51 4.14
C LEU A 134 -9.77 1.66 3.27
N LEU A 135 -9.92 1.91 1.97
CA LEU A 135 -8.79 2.13 1.05
C LEU A 135 -8.09 3.47 1.29
N GLU A 136 -8.83 4.48 1.73
CA GLU A 136 -8.28 5.79 2.09
C GLU A 136 -7.58 5.77 3.44
N THR A 137 -8.05 5.00 4.43
CA THR A 137 -7.51 5.03 5.79
C THR A 137 -6.48 3.94 6.07
N GLY A 138 -6.65 2.75 5.48
CA GLY A 138 -5.85 1.57 5.84
C GLY A 138 -6.01 1.14 7.30
N ASP A 139 -7.08 1.58 7.98
CA ASP A 139 -7.28 1.39 9.42
C ASP A 139 -8.78 1.24 9.71
N LEU A 140 -9.18 0.07 10.21
CA LEU A 140 -10.59 -0.24 10.47
C LEU A 140 -11.20 0.66 11.55
N ARG A 141 -10.45 1.03 12.59
CA ARG A 141 -10.98 1.88 13.65
C ARG A 141 -11.25 3.28 13.11
N LYS A 142 -10.31 3.84 12.36
CA LYS A 142 -10.51 5.14 11.69
C LYS A 142 -11.65 5.08 10.68
N ALA A 143 -11.74 4.00 9.90
CA ALA A 143 -12.82 3.82 8.96
C ALA A 143 -14.20 3.84 9.63
N ILE A 144 -14.36 3.13 10.75
CA ILE A 144 -15.61 3.13 11.53
C ILE A 144 -15.93 4.52 12.07
N LEU A 145 -14.94 5.26 12.58
CA LEU A 145 -15.14 6.63 13.07
C LEU A 145 -15.62 7.56 11.94
N MET A 146 -15.01 7.48 10.77
CA MET A 146 -15.40 8.28 9.60
C MET A 146 -16.78 7.92 9.09
N LEU A 147 -17.12 6.63 9.02
CA LEU A 147 -18.44 6.15 8.62
C LEU A 147 -19.54 6.65 9.56
N LYS A 148 -19.29 6.68 10.87
CA LYS A 148 -20.24 7.18 11.88
C LYS A 148 -20.38 8.71 11.87
N GLY A 149 -19.32 9.44 11.50
CA GLY A 149 -19.34 10.90 11.41
C GLY A 149 -19.84 11.45 10.07
N SER A 150 -20.16 10.57 9.11
CA SER A 150 -20.70 10.93 7.79
C SER A 150 -22.23 10.84 7.70
N GLY A 151 -22.90 10.66 8.86
CA GLY A 151 -24.35 10.53 9.00
C GLY A 151 -24.96 11.65 9.83
#